data_AF-A0AAE0XIQ0-F1
#
_entry.id   AF-A0AAE0XIQ0-F1
#
_cell.length_a   1.000
_cell.length_b   1.000
_cell.length_c   1.000
_cell.angle_alpha   90.00
_cell.angle_beta   90.00
_cell.angle_gamma   90.00
#
_symmetry.space_group_name_H-M   'P 1'
#
loop_
_entity.id
_entity.type
_entity.pdbx_description
1 polymer ?
#
loop_
_entity_poly.entity_id
_entity_poly.type
_entity_poly.pdbx_seq_one_letter_code
_entity_poly.pdbx_strand_id
1 'polypeptide(L)'
;MASSSSPSSPPPPYHTSLLTALDCRGHIHLIIGANPLAASRTAQSITAGARPILIAPTSTADLHPGVAAHVASGSLAHLARPFRDEDLFTLGRPEVDGIVDAVFVTSARDPLAPSISALCRRNRIPVNVVDAPALCSFSLLSAHVDGPLQIGVTTNGRGCKLASRIRRDIAASLPADLGAACVRLGDLRRRIVDEDRKARRRHQDEEPAVDENEGVDDSVDQTASFNKLVTDADAADAAKTRRMRWLSQVCEYWPLKRLAAVTDADITAILANYPTAAASAPASLPATTATIGRIILAGSGPGHPDLLTRATYKAIQFADLILADKLVPSGVLDLIPRRTPVSIARKFPGNAEQAQDELLSQALAGVRAGKTVLRLKQGDPFVYGRGGEEVAFFRARGLGDRVLVLPGITSSLCAPLFAGIPPTQRDVADQVLVCTGTGKKGKPPAPPEFVDSRTVVFLMALHRIAGLVGELTCVTDEEKVVEEEEEHSENLLLGSRRRSKRQLWPLDTPCAVIERASCPDQRVIRTTLRCVAEAIEQEGSRPPGLLVVGRACEALYTPEEGRSWVVEDGFKGLDLDHLLPDDLGLAALELGGLTT
;
A
#
# COMPACT_ATOMS: atom_id res chain seq x y z
N MET A 1 38.03 9.89 -34.95
CA MET A 1 36.67 10.29 -34.53
C MET A 1 36.68 10.35 -33.01
N ALA A 2 36.58 11.56 -32.46
CA ALA A 2 36.60 11.79 -31.02
C ALA A 2 35.27 11.33 -30.41
N SER A 3 35.33 10.49 -29.37
CA SER A 3 34.17 10.08 -28.59
C SER A 3 33.70 11.26 -27.74
N SER A 4 32.55 11.84 -28.10
CA SER A 4 31.88 12.86 -27.28
C SER A 4 31.28 12.19 -26.05
N SER A 5 32.00 12.26 -24.92
CA SER A 5 31.44 11.97 -23.59
C SER A 5 30.33 13.00 -23.31
N SER A 6 29.11 12.53 -23.11
CA SER A 6 28.00 13.36 -22.66
C SER A 6 28.34 14.01 -21.30
N PRO A 7 27.93 15.27 -21.07
CA PRO A 7 28.13 15.92 -19.78
C PRO A 7 27.23 15.23 -18.75
N SER A 8 27.84 14.46 -17.84
CA SER A 8 27.14 13.89 -16.68
C SER A 8 26.48 15.02 -15.88
N SER A 9 25.19 14.86 -15.58
CA SER A 9 24.49 15.72 -14.63
C SER A 9 25.30 15.79 -13.32
N PRO A 10 25.41 16.98 -12.69
CA PRO A 10 26.11 17.09 -11.43
C PRO A 10 25.43 16.17 -10.41
N PRO A 11 26.18 15.31 -9.69
CA PRO A 11 25.59 14.45 -8.69
C PRO A 11 24.84 15.30 -7.66
N PRO A 12 23.76 14.78 -7.06
CA PRO A 12 22.99 15.51 -6.06
C PRO A 12 23.94 16.02 -4.96
N PRO A 13 23.64 17.18 -4.35
CA PRO A 13 24.52 17.81 -3.35
C PRO A 13 24.65 17.00 -2.04
N TYR A 14 24.07 15.80 -2.00
CA TYR A 14 24.10 14.87 -0.88
C TYR A 14 24.05 13.42 -1.36
N HIS A 15 24.62 12.53 -0.54
CA HIS A 15 24.47 11.09 -0.67
C HIS A 15 23.28 10.62 0.19
N THR A 16 22.41 9.79 -0.36
CA THR A 16 21.32 9.13 0.37
C THR A 16 21.81 7.78 0.87
N SER A 17 21.79 7.57 2.19
CA SER A 17 22.17 6.28 2.78
C SER A 17 21.06 5.25 2.61
N LEU A 18 21.43 4.00 2.36
CA LEU A 18 20.49 2.87 2.41
C LEU A 18 19.99 2.69 3.84
N LEU A 19 18.68 2.55 4.01
CA LEU A 19 18.06 2.20 5.29
C LEU A 19 17.83 0.70 5.35
N THR A 20 18.44 0.02 6.32
CA THR A 20 18.26 -1.41 6.54
C THR A 20 17.94 -1.69 8.01
N ALA A 21 17.18 -2.75 8.26
CA ALA A 21 17.05 -3.35 9.57
C ALA A 21 18.05 -4.52 9.67
N LEU A 22 18.70 -4.67 10.82
CA LEU A 22 19.65 -5.75 11.08
C LEU A 22 19.14 -6.59 12.25
N ASP A 23 19.02 -7.90 12.03
CA ASP A 23 18.80 -8.86 13.12
C ASP A 23 20.14 -9.12 13.81
N CYS A 24 20.27 -8.62 15.04
CA CYS A 24 21.51 -8.74 15.81
C CYS A 24 21.48 -9.87 16.84
N ARG A 25 20.53 -10.82 16.75
CA ARG A 25 20.45 -11.94 17.70
C ARG A 25 21.76 -12.73 17.73
N GLY A 26 22.43 -12.71 18.88
CA GLY A 26 23.70 -13.40 19.08
C GLY A 26 24.94 -12.66 18.57
N HIS A 27 24.79 -11.52 17.88
CA HIS A 27 25.92 -10.69 17.46
C HIS A 27 26.71 -10.19 18.66
N ILE A 28 28.02 -10.00 18.49
CA ILE A 28 28.87 -9.33 19.47
C ILE A 28 29.04 -7.86 19.08
N HIS A 29 28.57 -6.97 19.94
CA HIS A 29 28.76 -5.52 19.78
C HIS A 29 29.86 -5.04 20.74
N LEU A 30 30.97 -4.55 20.19
CA LEU A 30 32.06 -4.00 20.99
C LEU A 30 31.82 -2.51 21.27
N ILE A 31 31.76 -2.14 22.54
CA ILE A 31 31.52 -0.77 23.00
C ILE A 31 32.80 -0.25 23.64
N ILE A 32 33.32 0.87 23.15
CA ILE A 32 34.57 1.48 23.62
C ILE A 32 34.22 2.80 24.32
N GLY A 33 34.57 2.88 25.62
CA GLY A 33 34.33 4.04 26.49
C GLY A 33 33.23 3.82 27.53
N ALA A 34 33.32 4.54 28.67
CA ALA A 34 32.53 4.29 29.89
C ALA A 34 31.50 5.39 30.25
N ASN A 35 31.09 6.20 29.27
CA ASN A 35 30.26 7.39 29.51
C ASN A 35 28.73 7.08 29.44
N PRO A 36 27.83 8.07 29.67
CA PRO A 36 26.38 7.83 29.59
C PRO A 36 25.91 7.29 28.23
N LEU A 37 26.60 7.66 27.15
CA LEU A 37 26.28 7.16 25.81
C LEU A 37 26.62 5.67 25.68
N ALA A 38 27.65 5.18 26.35
CA ALA A 38 27.96 3.76 26.41
C ALA A 38 26.79 2.97 27.00
N ALA A 39 26.15 3.46 28.08
CA ALA A 39 24.95 2.84 28.63
C ALA A 39 23.81 2.79 27.60
N SER A 40 23.60 3.87 26.84
CA SER A 40 22.59 3.90 25.78
C SER A 40 22.89 2.90 24.65
N ARG A 41 24.16 2.77 24.23
CA ARG A 41 24.59 1.79 23.21
C ARG A 41 24.48 0.34 23.71
N THR A 42 24.77 0.10 24.99
CA THR A 42 24.55 -1.20 25.64
C THR A 42 23.08 -1.57 25.59
N ALA A 43 22.19 -0.69 26.07
CA ALA A 43 20.75 -0.94 26.08
C ALA A 43 20.18 -1.19 24.68
N GLN A 44 20.60 -0.40 23.68
CA GLN A 44 20.21 -0.58 22.28
C GLN A 44 20.70 -1.93 21.72
N SER A 45 21.95 -2.32 22.01
CA SER A 45 22.52 -3.59 21.56
C SER A 45 21.75 -4.77 22.15
N ILE A 46 21.46 -4.74 23.46
CA ILE A 46 20.68 -5.78 24.13
C ILE A 46 19.27 -5.87 23.54
N THR A 47 18.61 -4.73 23.32
CA THR A 47 17.26 -4.68 22.74
C THR A 47 17.23 -5.27 21.33
N ALA A 48 18.30 -5.08 20.54
CA ALA A 48 18.46 -5.69 19.22
C ALA A 48 18.84 -7.19 19.26
N GLY A 49 19.05 -7.77 20.45
CA GLY A 49 19.42 -9.18 20.64
C GLY A 49 20.93 -9.44 20.63
N ALA A 50 21.77 -8.40 20.54
CA ALA A 50 23.23 -8.53 20.59
C ALA A 50 23.73 -8.72 22.02
N ARG A 51 24.92 -9.29 22.14
CA ARG A 51 25.69 -9.43 23.38
C ARG A 51 26.80 -8.37 23.40
N PRO A 52 26.60 -7.26 24.14
CA PRO A 52 27.60 -6.21 24.16
C PRO A 52 28.81 -6.60 25.04
N ILE A 53 29.99 -6.16 24.61
CA ILE A 53 31.23 -6.20 25.39
C ILE A 53 31.74 -4.78 25.52
N LEU A 54 31.97 -4.33 26.75
CA LEU A 54 32.53 -3.02 27.06
C LEU A 54 34.03 -3.13 27.25
N ILE A 55 34.79 -2.30 26.53
CA ILE A 55 36.20 -2.04 26.80
C ILE A 55 36.33 -0.63 27.37
N ALA A 56 36.82 -0.54 28.60
CA ALA A 56 37.19 0.71 29.23
C ALA A 56 38.33 0.48 30.22
N PRO A 57 39.34 1.36 30.32
CA PRO A 57 40.44 1.21 31.28
C PRO A 57 40.02 1.49 32.73
N THR A 58 38.77 1.90 32.94
CA THR A 58 38.20 2.31 34.22
C THR A 58 37.76 1.08 35.03
N SER A 59 37.93 1.11 36.36
CA SER A 59 37.44 0.03 37.22
C SER A 59 35.89 -0.02 37.19
N THR A 60 35.29 -1.18 37.47
CA THR A 60 33.82 -1.30 37.48
C THR A 60 33.15 -0.34 38.48
N ALA A 61 33.84 0.02 39.57
CA ALA A 61 33.34 0.94 40.59
C ALA A 61 33.23 2.40 40.10
N ASP A 62 34.00 2.76 39.09
CA ASP A 62 34.09 4.12 38.54
C ASP A 62 33.31 4.28 37.22
N LEU A 63 32.58 3.25 36.79
CA LEU A 63 31.74 3.29 35.60
C LEU A 63 30.51 4.18 35.82
N HIS A 64 30.01 4.78 34.74
CA HIS A 64 28.72 5.46 34.78
C HIS A 64 27.61 4.51 35.32
N PRO A 65 26.70 4.96 36.21
CA PRO A 65 25.75 4.08 36.90
C PRO A 65 24.94 3.17 35.98
N GLY A 66 24.50 3.68 34.82
CA GLY A 66 23.77 2.88 33.83
C GLY A 66 24.60 1.74 33.22
N VAL A 67 25.91 1.95 33.03
CA VAL A 67 26.83 0.91 32.56
C VAL A 67 27.08 -0.10 33.68
N ALA A 68 27.36 0.38 34.89
CA ALA A 68 27.61 -0.47 36.06
C ALA A 68 26.42 -1.40 36.36
N ALA A 69 25.19 -0.91 36.23
CA ALA A 69 23.98 -1.72 36.39
C ALA A 69 23.92 -2.89 35.40
N HIS A 70 24.27 -2.67 34.13
CA HIS A 70 24.32 -3.74 33.12
C HIS A 70 25.42 -4.77 33.43
N VAL A 71 26.60 -4.32 33.87
CA VAL A 71 27.67 -5.23 34.31
C VAL A 71 27.23 -6.08 35.50
N ALA A 72 26.62 -5.46 36.51
CA ALA A 72 26.14 -6.15 37.71
C ALA A 72 25.03 -7.17 37.40
N SER A 73 24.15 -6.87 36.44
CA SER A 73 23.11 -7.80 35.98
C SER A 73 23.62 -8.94 35.10
N GLY A 74 24.90 -8.91 34.69
CA GLY A 74 25.48 -9.88 33.75
C GLY A 74 25.11 -9.65 32.28
N SER A 75 24.37 -8.59 31.95
CA SER A 75 23.96 -8.27 30.57
C SER A 75 25.05 -7.59 29.74
N LEU A 76 26.19 -7.23 30.34
CA LEU A 76 27.33 -6.57 29.70
C LEU A 76 28.62 -7.16 30.26
N ALA A 77 29.47 -7.72 29.39
CA ALA A 77 30.81 -8.12 29.78
C ALA A 77 31.72 -6.87 29.83
N HIS A 78 32.45 -6.67 30.92
CA HIS A 78 33.37 -5.53 31.06
C HIS A 78 34.83 -6.01 31.07
N LEU A 79 35.60 -5.50 30.12
CA LEU A 79 37.04 -5.65 30.04
C LEU A 79 37.69 -4.36 30.54
N ALA A 80 38.11 -4.37 31.82
CA ALA A 80 38.71 -3.24 32.51
C ALA A 80 40.16 -2.96 32.07
N ARG A 81 40.35 -2.64 30.78
CA ARG A 81 41.65 -2.36 30.15
C ARG A 81 41.49 -1.47 28.91
N PRO A 82 42.58 -0.91 28.37
CA PRO A 82 42.55 -0.25 27.06
C PRO A 82 42.21 -1.22 25.91
N PHE A 83 41.67 -0.65 24.84
CA PHE A 83 41.43 -1.34 23.57
C PHE A 83 42.75 -1.78 22.92
N ARG A 84 42.71 -2.96 22.28
CA ARG A 84 43.79 -3.53 21.47
C ARG A 84 43.24 -3.97 20.12
N ASP A 85 44.00 -3.85 19.05
CA ASP A 85 43.56 -4.22 17.71
C ASP A 85 43.08 -5.68 17.59
N GLU A 86 43.69 -6.59 18.37
CA GLU A 86 43.32 -8.01 18.47
C GLU A 86 41.88 -8.23 18.98
N ASP A 87 41.31 -7.27 19.72
CA ASP A 87 39.96 -7.37 20.29
C ASP A 87 38.89 -7.49 19.20
N LEU A 88 39.14 -6.88 18.03
CA LEU A 88 38.22 -6.95 16.90
C LEU A 88 38.13 -8.35 16.30
N PHE A 89 39.12 -9.20 16.53
CA PHE A 89 39.28 -10.52 15.90
C PHE A 89 39.24 -11.68 16.90
N THR A 90 39.12 -11.40 18.19
CA THR A 90 39.17 -12.42 19.25
C THR A 90 37.93 -12.42 20.15
N LEU A 91 37.19 -11.32 20.22
CA LEU A 91 36.04 -11.18 21.11
C LEU A 91 34.70 -11.48 20.45
N GLY A 92 34.69 -11.65 19.13
CA GLY A 92 33.51 -12.00 18.36
C GLY A 92 33.04 -13.42 18.59
N ARG A 93 32.00 -13.79 17.84
CA ARG A 93 31.37 -15.11 17.96
C ARG A 93 32.12 -16.15 17.10
N PRO A 94 32.12 -17.45 17.49
CA PRO A 94 32.85 -18.49 16.78
C PRO A 94 32.44 -18.65 15.31
N GLU A 95 31.18 -18.36 14.98
CA GLU A 95 30.63 -18.52 13.62
C GLU A 95 31.23 -17.55 12.60
N VAL A 96 31.94 -16.50 13.07
CA VAL A 96 32.62 -15.50 12.23
C VAL A 96 34.10 -15.40 12.61
N ASP A 97 34.70 -16.52 13.03
CA ASP A 97 36.12 -16.63 13.38
C ASP A 97 36.57 -15.65 14.47
N GLY A 98 35.69 -15.34 15.43
CA GLY A 98 36.01 -14.43 16.54
C GLY A 98 36.01 -12.95 16.15
N ILE A 99 35.55 -12.59 14.94
CA ILE A 99 35.41 -11.20 14.52
C ILE A 99 34.17 -10.56 15.15
N VAL A 100 34.30 -9.36 15.71
CA VAL A 100 33.15 -8.63 16.28
C VAL A 100 32.20 -8.13 15.18
N ASP A 101 30.89 -8.22 15.41
CA ASP A 101 29.89 -7.87 14.38
C ASP A 101 29.67 -6.35 14.25
N ALA A 102 29.93 -5.57 15.31
CA ALA A 102 29.87 -4.10 15.24
C ALA A 102 30.71 -3.43 16.34
N VAL A 103 31.19 -2.22 16.08
CA VAL A 103 31.97 -1.41 17.03
C VAL A 103 31.33 -0.04 17.26
N PHE A 104 31.20 0.34 18.53
CA PHE A 104 30.67 1.64 18.96
C PHE A 104 31.72 2.38 19.79
N VAL A 105 32.27 3.46 19.24
CA VAL A 105 33.18 4.36 19.96
C VAL A 105 32.38 5.52 20.54
N THR A 106 32.28 5.55 21.86
CA THR A 106 31.35 6.44 22.57
C THR A 106 31.95 7.79 22.96
N SER A 107 33.22 8.03 22.64
CA SER A 107 33.90 9.31 22.87
C SER A 107 34.57 9.80 21.59
N ALA A 108 34.14 10.96 21.08
CA ALA A 108 34.78 11.60 19.94
C ALA A 108 36.22 12.08 20.22
N ARG A 109 36.56 12.24 21.51
CA ARG A 109 37.89 12.67 21.97
C ARG A 109 38.84 11.51 22.21
N ASP A 110 38.39 10.27 21.99
CA ASP A 110 39.28 9.12 22.08
C ASP A 110 40.35 9.22 20.99
N PRO A 111 41.64 9.34 21.34
CA PRO A 111 42.70 9.48 20.35
C PRO A 111 42.81 8.25 19.43
N LEU A 112 42.27 7.10 19.85
CA LEU A 112 42.24 5.87 19.05
C LEU A 112 41.05 5.81 18.08
N ALA A 113 40.07 6.72 18.17
CA ALA A 113 38.87 6.64 17.32
C ALA A 113 39.18 6.59 15.80
N PRO A 114 40.12 7.40 15.25
CA PRO A 114 40.48 7.30 13.84
C PRO A 114 41.15 5.97 13.45
N SER A 115 42.04 5.44 14.30
CA SER A 115 42.71 4.16 14.04
C SER A 115 41.74 2.98 14.13
N ILE A 116 40.88 2.96 15.15
CA ILE A 116 39.79 1.99 15.29
C ILE A 116 38.88 2.01 14.06
N SER A 117 38.43 3.20 13.63
CA SER A 117 37.60 3.38 12.44
C SER A 117 38.29 2.84 11.17
N ALA A 118 39.55 3.20 10.95
CA ALA A 118 40.31 2.74 9.79
C ALA A 118 40.48 1.21 9.78
N LEU A 119 40.79 0.61 10.94
CA LEU A 119 40.93 -0.83 11.09
C LEU A 119 39.61 -1.56 10.85
N CYS A 120 38.51 -1.05 11.39
CA CYS A 120 37.17 -1.62 11.18
C CYS A 120 36.79 -1.58 9.70
N ARG A 121 36.94 -0.42 9.04
CA ARG A 121 36.63 -0.26 7.60
C ARG A 121 37.45 -1.18 6.72
N ARG A 122 38.75 -1.33 7.00
CA ARG A 122 39.63 -2.23 6.25
C ARG A 122 39.16 -3.68 6.31
N ASN A 123 38.57 -4.08 7.43
CA ASN A 123 38.11 -5.46 7.67
C ASN A 123 36.58 -5.60 7.51
N ARG A 124 35.89 -4.60 6.95
CA ARG A 124 34.43 -4.58 6.76
C ARG A 124 33.62 -4.77 8.06
N ILE A 125 34.19 -4.37 9.20
CA ILE A 125 33.49 -4.34 10.48
C ILE A 125 32.70 -3.02 10.57
N PRO A 126 31.36 -3.05 10.77
CA PRO A 126 30.56 -1.87 11.01
C PRO A 126 31.07 -1.06 12.22
N VAL A 127 31.30 0.23 12.04
CA VAL A 127 31.79 1.13 13.10
C VAL A 127 30.96 2.40 13.18
N ASN A 128 30.58 2.77 14.40
CA ASN A 128 29.92 4.03 14.71
C ASN A 128 30.74 4.79 15.75
N VAL A 129 31.15 6.02 15.40
CA VAL A 129 31.89 6.92 16.28
C VAL A 129 31.01 8.13 16.58
N VAL A 130 30.74 8.39 17.85
CA VAL A 130 29.92 9.55 18.26
C VAL A 130 30.52 10.86 17.74
N ASP A 131 29.67 11.80 17.34
CA ASP A 131 30.00 13.16 16.89
C ASP A 131 31.07 13.24 15.78
N ALA A 132 31.38 12.11 15.13
CA ALA A 132 32.33 12.02 14.03
C ALA A 132 31.74 11.21 12.85
N PRO A 133 30.76 11.75 12.10
CA PRO A 133 30.14 11.05 10.98
C PRO A 133 31.14 10.57 9.93
N ALA A 134 32.23 11.31 9.72
CA ALA A 134 33.30 10.97 8.78
C ALA A 134 34.09 9.69 9.17
N LEU A 135 33.99 9.25 10.42
CA LEU A 135 34.59 8.01 10.95
C LEU A 135 33.59 6.85 11.04
N CYS A 136 32.30 7.09 10.76
CA CYS A 136 31.28 6.04 10.79
C CYS A 136 31.21 5.28 9.47
N SER A 137 30.93 3.98 9.49
CA SER A 137 30.46 3.24 8.30
C SER A 137 28.94 3.04 8.29
N PHE A 138 28.28 3.27 9.43
CA PHE A 138 26.83 3.31 9.53
C PHE A 138 26.37 4.36 10.55
N SER A 139 25.12 4.81 10.39
CA SER A 139 24.49 5.78 11.30
C SER A 139 23.31 5.15 12.01
N LEU A 140 23.15 5.44 13.30
CA LEU A 140 21.96 5.07 14.05
C LEU A 140 20.82 6.04 13.73
N LEU A 141 19.62 5.48 13.52
CA LEU A 141 18.43 6.24 13.16
C LEU A 141 17.76 6.83 14.41
N SER A 142 16.97 7.88 14.22
CA SER A 142 15.97 8.27 15.22
C SER A 142 14.85 7.23 15.16
N ALA A 143 14.88 6.26 16.07
CA ALA A 143 13.97 5.12 16.05
C ALA A 143 12.80 5.28 17.04
N HIS A 144 11.59 4.98 16.58
CA HIS A 144 10.44 4.68 17.42
C HIS A 144 10.23 3.16 17.41
N VAL A 145 9.98 2.58 18.58
CA VAL A 145 9.79 1.14 18.77
C VAL A 145 8.52 0.94 19.59
N ASP A 146 7.61 0.14 19.06
CA ASP A 146 6.39 -0.34 19.72
C ASP A 146 6.28 -1.85 19.46
N GLY A 147 6.75 -2.66 20.41
CA GLY A 147 6.89 -4.11 20.21
C GLY A 147 7.69 -4.45 18.94
N PRO A 148 7.16 -5.26 18.01
CA PRO A 148 7.83 -5.59 16.75
C PRO A 148 7.76 -4.47 15.70
N LEU A 149 6.94 -3.43 15.90
CA LEU A 149 6.88 -2.28 14.99
C LEU A 149 8.06 -1.35 15.28
N GLN A 150 8.83 -1.05 14.24
CA GLN A 150 9.94 -0.11 14.31
C GLN A 150 9.86 0.91 13.17
N ILE A 151 10.12 2.18 13.48
CA ILE A 151 10.19 3.26 12.51
C ILE A 151 11.49 4.01 12.72
N GLY A 152 12.34 4.04 11.69
CA GLY A 152 13.59 4.78 11.70
C GLY A 152 13.53 6.03 10.84
N VAL A 153 13.95 7.18 11.39
CA VAL A 153 14.06 8.45 10.65
C VAL A 153 15.53 8.88 10.59
N THR A 154 16.01 9.22 9.39
CA THR A 154 17.31 9.84 9.16
C THR A 154 17.19 11.11 8.32
N THR A 155 18.10 12.03 8.53
CA THR A 155 18.31 13.21 7.68
C THR A 155 19.69 13.13 7.01
N ASN A 156 20.26 11.93 6.84
CA ASN A 156 21.64 11.72 6.34
C ASN A 156 22.68 12.61 7.04
N GLY A 157 22.59 12.71 8.37
CA GLY A 157 23.51 13.51 9.20
C GLY A 157 23.27 15.03 9.18
N ARG A 158 22.28 15.55 8.44
CA ARG A 158 22.04 17.00 8.27
C ARG A 158 21.22 17.68 9.38
N GLY A 159 20.57 16.92 10.26
CA GLY A 159 19.66 17.50 11.26
C GLY A 159 19.13 16.47 12.27
N CYS A 160 19.92 16.13 13.28
CA CYS A 160 19.55 15.17 14.33
C CYS A 160 18.28 15.57 15.12
N LYS A 161 18.12 16.86 15.42
CA LYS A 161 16.94 17.40 16.10
C LYS A 161 15.69 17.34 15.21
N LEU A 162 15.85 17.59 13.91
CA LEU A 162 14.77 17.50 12.93
C LEU A 162 14.31 16.05 12.76
N ALA A 163 15.24 15.10 12.59
CA ALA A 163 14.93 13.67 12.57
C ALA A 163 14.12 13.24 13.81
N SER A 164 14.53 13.74 14.99
CA SER A 164 13.85 13.46 16.25
C SER A 164 12.47 14.13 16.38
N ARG A 165 12.23 15.26 15.72
CA ARG A 165 10.90 15.89 15.63
C ARG A 165 9.99 15.10 14.69
N ILE A 166 10.44 14.81 13.48
CA ILE A 166 9.70 14.01 12.49
C ILE A 166 9.30 12.66 13.08
N ARG A 167 10.22 11.96 13.75
CA ARG A 167 9.92 10.70 14.45
C ARG A 167 8.80 10.86 15.49
N ARG A 168 8.79 11.96 16.27
CA ARG A 168 7.73 12.21 17.28
C ARG A 168 6.38 12.46 16.63
N ASP A 169 6.35 13.23 15.54
CA ASP A 169 5.12 13.53 14.82
C ASP A 169 4.53 12.25 14.17
N ILE A 170 5.39 11.39 13.61
CA ILE A 170 4.99 10.07 13.11
C ILE A 170 4.48 9.18 14.25
N ALA A 171 5.23 9.07 15.36
CA ALA A 171 4.81 8.24 16.49
C ALA A 171 3.47 8.70 17.10
N ALA A 172 3.20 10.01 17.11
CA ALA A 172 1.95 10.57 17.63
C ALA A 172 0.74 10.32 16.71
N SER A 173 0.94 10.09 15.40
CA SER A 173 -0.14 9.80 14.46
C SER A 173 -0.55 8.32 14.46
N LEU A 174 0.29 7.45 15.02
CA LEU A 174 0.00 6.02 15.14
C LEU A 174 -1.00 5.75 16.26
N PRO A 175 -1.92 4.80 16.08
CA PRO A 175 -2.78 4.32 17.16
C PRO A 175 -1.95 3.69 18.29
N ALA A 176 -2.43 3.83 19.53
CA ALA A 176 -1.91 3.04 20.66
C ALA A 176 -2.08 1.54 20.38
N ASP A 177 -1.19 0.72 20.94
CA ASP A 177 -1.20 -0.75 20.87
C ASP A 177 -1.04 -1.35 19.45
N LEU A 178 -0.56 -0.57 18.49
CA LEU A 178 -0.31 -1.06 17.13
C LEU A 178 0.77 -2.14 17.11
N GLY A 179 1.81 -2.02 17.94
CA GLY A 179 2.83 -3.06 18.13
C GLY A 179 2.23 -4.38 18.60
N ALA A 180 1.28 -4.33 19.54
CA ALA A 180 0.57 -5.53 20.00
C ALA A 180 -0.28 -6.14 18.88
N ALA A 181 -0.91 -5.33 18.03
CA ALA A 181 -1.62 -5.82 16.85
C ALA A 181 -0.68 -6.50 15.84
N CYS A 182 0.52 -5.95 15.61
CA CYS A 182 1.53 -6.61 14.77
C CYS A 182 1.88 -8.02 15.28
N VAL A 183 2.07 -8.18 16.61
CA VAL A 183 2.29 -9.51 17.21
C VAL A 183 1.12 -10.45 16.94
N ARG A 184 -0.12 -10.01 17.25
CA ARG A 184 -1.33 -10.83 17.06
C ARG A 184 -1.51 -11.29 15.62
N LEU A 185 -1.36 -10.38 14.66
CA LEU A 185 -1.50 -10.70 13.23
C LEU A 185 -0.39 -11.64 12.75
N GLY A 186 0.85 -11.46 13.23
CA GLY A 186 1.96 -12.37 12.96
C GLY A 186 1.75 -13.77 13.56
N ASP A 187 1.26 -13.86 14.79
CA ASP A 187 0.91 -15.12 15.45
C ASP A 187 -0.21 -15.85 14.71
N LEU A 188 -1.22 -15.12 14.28
CA LEU A 188 -2.30 -15.68 13.50
C LEU A 188 -1.80 -16.25 12.17
N ARG A 189 -0.93 -15.51 11.47
CA ARG A 189 -0.30 -15.99 10.24
C ARG A 189 0.40 -17.32 10.48
N ARG A 190 1.22 -17.41 11.54
CA ARG A 190 1.93 -18.64 11.93
C ARG A 190 0.96 -19.79 12.21
N ARG A 191 -0.12 -19.54 12.97
CA ARG A 191 -1.16 -20.55 13.26
C ARG A 191 -1.82 -21.08 11.98
N ILE A 192 -2.17 -20.19 11.04
CA ILE A 192 -2.76 -20.60 9.74
C ILE A 192 -1.78 -21.51 8.99
N VAL A 193 -0.51 -21.12 8.89
CA VAL A 193 0.54 -21.93 8.22
C VAL A 193 0.71 -23.30 8.89
N ASP A 194 0.76 -23.34 10.22
CA ASP A 194 0.95 -24.58 10.98
C ASP A 194 -0.26 -25.52 10.88
N GLU A 195 -1.49 -25.00 10.94
CA GLU A 195 -2.71 -25.76 10.71
C GLU A 195 -2.75 -26.36 9.31
N ASP A 196 -2.39 -25.57 8.29
CA ASP A 196 -2.36 -26.01 6.90
C ASP A 196 -1.28 -27.08 6.67
N ARG A 197 -0.10 -26.94 7.29
CA ARG A 197 0.96 -27.97 7.30
C ARG A 197 0.49 -29.27 7.96
N LYS A 198 -0.21 -29.19 9.11
CA LYS A 198 -0.76 -30.36 9.80
C LYS A 198 -1.91 -31.03 9.03
N ALA A 199 -2.71 -30.26 8.30
CA ALA A 199 -3.75 -30.80 7.42
C ALA A 199 -3.15 -31.54 6.22
N ARG A 200 -2.05 -31.02 5.63
CA ARG A 200 -1.28 -31.72 4.58
C ARG A 200 -0.70 -33.04 5.06
N ARG A 201 -0.08 -33.06 6.25
CA ARG A 201 0.46 -34.30 6.84
C ARG A 201 -0.61 -35.36 7.13
N ARG A 202 -1.86 -34.97 7.37
CA ARG A 202 -2.99 -35.91 7.52
C ARG A 202 -3.52 -36.47 6.19
N HIS A 203 -3.14 -35.89 5.07
CA HIS A 203 -3.52 -36.33 3.72
C HIS A 203 -2.36 -36.99 2.94
N GLN A 204 -1.16 -37.09 3.53
CA GLN A 204 0.07 -37.62 2.93
C GLN A 204 0.56 -38.91 3.62
N ASP A 205 -0.33 -39.88 3.81
CA ASP A 205 0.06 -41.27 4.09
C ASP A 205 0.36 -42.07 2.79
N GLU A 206 0.39 -41.42 1.62
CA GLU A 206 0.85 -42.00 0.35
C GLU A 206 1.84 -41.04 -0.35
N GLU A 207 3.13 -41.40 -0.34
CA GLU A 207 4.31 -40.86 -1.07
C GLU A 207 5.14 -39.67 -0.48
N PRO A 208 6.50 -39.69 -0.68
CA PRO A 208 7.45 -39.04 0.23
C PRO A 208 7.73 -37.56 -0.08
N ALA A 209 8.14 -36.84 0.97
CA ALA A 209 8.31 -35.39 1.04
C ALA A 209 9.54 -34.87 0.27
N VAL A 210 9.34 -33.79 -0.48
CA VAL A 210 10.41 -32.88 -0.91
C VAL A 210 10.48 -31.75 0.13
N ASP A 211 11.67 -31.55 0.70
CA ASP A 211 11.96 -30.57 1.74
C ASP A 211 12.14 -29.17 1.11
N GLU A 212 11.07 -28.39 1.02
CA GLU A 212 11.14 -26.96 0.69
C GLU A 212 11.29 -26.15 1.98
N ASN A 213 12.54 -26.00 2.39
CA ASN A 213 12.96 -25.05 3.40
C ASN A 213 13.13 -23.68 2.74
N GLU A 214 12.04 -22.93 2.57
CA GLU A 214 12.10 -21.54 2.10
C GLU A 214 11.86 -20.56 3.26
N GLY A 215 12.92 -19.80 3.55
CA GLY A 215 12.86 -18.59 4.35
C GLY A 215 11.95 -17.57 3.66
N VAL A 216 10.89 -17.20 4.36
CA VAL A 216 9.85 -16.28 3.87
C VAL A 216 10.42 -14.86 3.83
N ASP A 217 10.96 -14.46 2.67
CA ASP A 217 11.14 -13.06 2.30
C ASP A 217 9.76 -12.50 1.89
N ASP A 218 9.24 -11.61 2.73
CA ASP A 218 7.86 -11.09 2.66
C ASP A 218 7.76 -9.75 1.90
N SER A 219 8.77 -9.38 1.10
CA SER A 219 8.82 -8.03 0.52
C SER A 219 8.83 -7.93 -1.00
N VAL A 220 8.90 -9.03 -1.76
CA VAL A 220 8.95 -8.94 -3.24
C VAL A 220 8.06 -9.91 -4.02
N ASP A 221 7.51 -10.99 -3.44
CA ASP A 221 6.72 -11.95 -4.22
C ASP A 221 5.20 -11.87 -4.00
N GLN A 222 4.56 -10.91 -4.66
CA GLN A 222 3.18 -11.11 -5.12
C GLN A 222 3.21 -11.60 -6.56
N THR A 223 3.35 -12.91 -6.76
CA THR A 223 3.29 -13.49 -8.10
C THR A 223 1.94 -13.19 -8.76
N ALA A 224 1.94 -13.04 -10.10
CA ALA A 224 0.74 -12.84 -10.93
C ALA A 224 -0.39 -13.89 -10.73
N SER A 225 -0.12 -14.97 -9.98
CA SER A 225 -1.10 -15.96 -9.49
C SER A 225 -2.14 -15.39 -8.51
N PHE A 226 -1.88 -14.24 -7.89
CA PHE A 226 -2.80 -13.59 -6.97
C PHE A 226 -4.15 -13.20 -7.62
N ASN A 227 -4.14 -12.93 -8.94
CA ASN A 227 -5.31 -12.54 -9.73
C ASN A 227 -5.92 -13.68 -10.56
N LYS A 228 -5.45 -14.93 -10.43
CA LYS A 228 -5.97 -16.06 -11.21
C LYS A 228 -7.38 -16.43 -10.73
N LEU A 229 -8.31 -16.56 -11.68
CA LEU A 229 -9.68 -17.03 -11.44
C LEU A 229 -9.63 -18.45 -10.85
N VAL A 230 -10.31 -18.69 -9.72
CA VAL A 230 -10.41 -20.02 -9.10
C VAL A 230 -11.48 -20.82 -9.85
N THR A 231 -11.17 -22.05 -10.25
CA THR A 231 -12.11 -22.95 -10.93
C THR A 231 -12.73 -23.94 -9.95
N ASP A 232 -13.87 -24.55 -10.31
CA ASP A 232 -14.57 -25.51 -9.44
C ASP A 232 -13.75 -26.78 -9.11
N ALA A 233 -12.68 -27.04 -9.88
CA ALA A 233 -11.73 -28.14 -9.63
C ALA A 233 -10.79 -27.88 -8.43
N ASP A 234 -10.72 -26.65 -7.91
CA ASP A 234 -9.77 -26.23 -6.85
C ASP A 234 -10.36 -26.33 -5.43
N ALA A 235 -11.52 -26.96 -5.22
CA ALA A 235 -12.32 -26.78 -3.99
C ALA A 235 -11.59 -27.07 -2.66
N ALA A 236 -10.66 -28.03 -2.63
CA ALA A 236 -9.85 -28.37 -1.44
C ALA A 236 -8.60 -27.49 -1.27
N ASP A 237 -7.99 -27.01 -2.35
CA ASP A 237 -6.87 -26.05 -2.33
C ASP A 237 -7.34 -24.60 -2.15
N ALA A 238 -8.57 -24.28 -2.58
CA ALA A 238 -9.17 -22.96 -2.50
C ALA A 238 -9.36 -22.48 -1.06
N ALA A 239 -9.58 -23.37 -0.08
CA ALA A 239 -9.69 -22.98 1.32
C ALA A 239 -8.34 -22.46 1.91
N LYS A 240 -7.22 -23.04 1.45
CA LYS A 240 -5.84 -22.71 1.88
C LYS A 240 -5.46 -21.29 1.48
N THR A 241 -5.69 -20.96 0.20
CA THR A 241 -5.42 -19.62 -0.35
C THR A 241 -6.37 -18.56 0.23
N ARG A 242 -7.55 -18.95 0.72
CA ARG A 242 -8.58 -18.02 1.21
C ARG A 242 -8.26 -17.40 2.58
N ARG A 243 -7.76 -18.17 3.55
CA ARG A 243 -7.47 -17.67 4.92
C ARG A 243 -6.24 -16.76 4.96
N MET A 244 -5.15 -17.17 4.29
CA MET A 244 -3.94 -16.33 4.18
C MET A 244 -4.24 -15.04 3.41
N ARG A 245 -4.97 -15.13 2.29
CA ARG A 245 -5.39 -13.95 1.51
C ARG A 245 -6.30 -13.02 2.31
N TRP A 246 -7.20 -13.56 3.13
CA TRP A 246 -8.04 -12.75 4.02
C TRP A 246 -7.19 -11.97 5.04
N LEU A 247 -6.21 -12.63 5.68
CA LEU A 247 -5.31 -11.97 6.62
C LEU A 247 -4.52 -10.84 5.95
N SER A 248 -3.96 -11.08 4.76
CA SER A 248 -3.29 -10.03 3.97
C SER A 248 -4.22 -8.85 3.68
N GLN A 249 -5.48 -9.11 3.32
CA GLN A 249 -6.48 -8.06 3.08
C GLN A 249 -6.83 -7.26 4.34
N VAL A 250 -6.89 -7.91 5.50
CA VAL A 250 -7.12 -7.22 6.77
C VAL A 250 -5.95 -6.28 7.04
N CYS A 251 -4.71 -6.75 6.93
CA CYS A 251 -3.51 -5.93 7.14
C CYS A 251 -3.42 -4.75 6.15
N GLU A 252 -3.83 -4.95 4.89
CA GLU A 252 -3.72 -3.94 3.84
C GLU A 252 -4.83 -2.89 3.88
N TYR A 253 -6.07 -3.30 4.16
CA TYR A 253 -7.24 -2.43 3.95
C TYR A 253 -7.94 -1.96 5.23
N TRP A 254 -7.70 -2.58 6.39
CA TRP A 254 -8.31 -2.08 7.62
C TRP A 254 -7.59 -0.83 8.13
N PRO A 255 -8.34 0.17 8.64
CA PRO A 255 -7.73 1.31 9.31
C PRO A 255 -6.82 0.85 10.45
N LEU A 256 -5.65 1.49 10.61
CA LEU A 256 -4.70 1.13 11.67
C LEU A 256 -5.35 1.14 13.07
N LYS A 257 -6.24 2.11 13.33
CA LYS A 257 -7.00 2.19 14.60
C LYS A 257 -7.86 0.95 14.85
N ARG A 258 -8.44 0.39 13.78
CA ARG A 258 -9.22 -0.84 13.85
C ARG A 258 -8.31 -2.03 14.11
N LEU A 259 -7.19 -2.15 13.39
CA LEU A 259 -6.22 -3.23 13.61
C LEU A 259 -5.70 -3.25 15.05
N ALA A 260 -5.39 -2.07 15.59
CA ALA A 260 -4.97 -1.89 16.98
C ALA A 260 -6.03 -2.38 17.99
N ALA A 261 -7.31 -2.08 17.74
CA ALA A 261 -8.41 -2.41 18.65
C ALA A 261 -8.92 -3.86 18.55
N VAL A 262 -8.50 -4.62 17.54
CA VAL A 262 -9.02 -5.97 17.28
C VAL A 262 -8.45 -6.99 18.26
N THR A 263 -9.34 -7.76 18.88
CA THR A 263 -9.00 -8.80 19.86
C THR A 263 -8.82 -10.18 19.22
N ASP A 264 -8.17 -11.11 19.93
CA ASP A 264 -8.05 -12.50 19.49
C ASP A 264 -9.41 -13.19 19.29
N ALA A 265 -10.41 -12.81 20.10
CA ALA A 265 -11.78 -13.30 19.98
C ALA A 265 -12.44 -12.80 18.69
N ASP A 266 -12.26 -11.53 18.34
CA ASP A 266 -12.77 -10.96 17.09
C ASP A 266 -12.13 -11.66 15.88
N ILE A 267 -10.82 -11.86 15.91
CA ILE A 267 -10.08 -12.55 14.85
C ILE A 267 -10.58 -13.99 14.69
N THR A 268 -10.71 -14.72 15.81
CA THR A 268 -11.18 -16.10 15.81
C THR A 268 -12.61 -16.19 15.29
N ALA A 269 -13.49 -15.27 15.70
CA ALA A 269 -14.87 -15.20 15.22
C ALA A 269 -14.93 -14.88 13.72
N ILE A 270 -14.10 -13.97 13.22
CA ILE A 270 -14.08 -13.64 11.79
C ILE A 270 -13.54 -14.81 10.96
N LEU A 271 -12.52 -15.51 11.45
CA LEU A 271 -12.01 -16.72 10.82
C LEU A 271 -13.00 -17.90 10.87
N ALA A 272 -13.69 -18.08 11.99
CA ALA A 272 -14.66 -19.16 12.20
C ALA A 272 -15.97 -18.95 11.43
N ASN A 273 -16.37 -17.71 11.17
CA ASN A 273 -17.54 -17.38 10.35
C ASN A 273 -17.23 -17.37 8.83
N TYR A 274 -15.98 -17.61 8.45
CA TYR A 274 -15.55 -17.66 7.05
C TYR A 274 -16.01 -18.92 6.28
N PRO A 275 -16.24 -20.11 6.90
CA PRO A 275 -16.76 -21.28 6.20
C PRO A 275 -18.30 -21.41 6.19
N THR A 276 -19.03 -20.66 7.02
CA THR A 276 -20.48 -20.90 7.23
C THR A 276 -21.27 -19.61 7.40
N ALA A 277 -21.87 -19.10 6.32
CA ALA A 277 -22.98 -18.16 6.42
C ALA A 277 -23.93 -18.34 5.21
N ALA A 278 -24.54 -19.51 5.13
CA ALA A 278 -25.85 -19.66 4.50
C ALA A 278 -26.91 -19.26 5.54
N ALA A 279 -27.72 -18.27 5.19
CA ALA A 279 -29.07 -17.96 5.68
C ALA A 279 -29.36 -17.96 7.21
N SER A 280 -29.73 -16.79 7.74
CA SER A 280 -30.99 -16.66 8.49
C SER A 280 -31.47 -15.20 8.48
N ALA A 281 -32.69 -14.99 8.01
CA ALA A 281 -33.40 -13.71 8.09
C ALA A 281 -34.33 -13.75 9.32
N PRO A 282 -34.43 -12.68 10.14
CA PRO A 282 -35.41 -12.64 11.21
C PRO A 282 -36.81 -12.28 10.69
N ALA A 283 -37.80 -12.92 11.30
CA ALA A 283 -39.22 -12.91 10.96
C ALA A 283 -39.91 -11.55 11.11
N SER A 284 -40.98 -11.37 10.34
CA SER A 284 -41.82 -10.17 10.21
C SER A 284 -42.77 -9.94 11.39
N LEU A 285 -42.92 -8.67 11.78
CA LEU A 285 -44.04 -8.16 12.59
C LEU A 285 -45.08 -7.44 11.70
N PRO A 286 -46.36 -7.36 12.11
CA PRO A 286 -47.46 -6.96 11.24
C PRO A 286 -47.49 -5.44 10.97
N ALA A 287 -47.95 -5.10 9.76
CA ALA A 287 -47.90 -3.78 9.17
C ALA A 287 -48.97 -2.81 9.73
N THR A 288 -48.52 -1.71 10.33
CA THR A 288 -49.22 -0.41 10.30
C THR A 288 -48.81 0.33 9.04
N THR A 289 -49.77 0.94 8.33
CA THR A 289 -49.64 1.70 7.05
C THR A 289 -48.22 2.23 6.79
N ALA A 290 -47.40 1.38 6.17
CA ALA A 290 -45.96 1.60 6.11
C ALA A 290 -45.65 2.58 4.98
N THR A 291 -45.10 3.74 5.32
CA THR A 291 -44.50 4.65 4.34
C THR A 291 -43.34 3.91 3.66
N ILE A 292 -43.41 3.71 2.34
CA ILE A 292 -42.29 3.15 1.57
C ILE A 292 -41.12 4.14 1.59
N GLY A 293 -39.92 3.62 1.83
CA GLY A 293 -38.68 4.39 1.93
C GLY A 293 -38.13 4.82 0.57
N ARG A 294 -36.83 5.09 0.52
CA ARG A 294 -36.13 5.49 -0.71
C ARG A 294 -34.72 4.94 -0.77
N ILE A 295 -34.17 4.86 -1.97
CA ILE A 295 -32.76 4.54 -2.20
C ILE A 295 -32.04 5.74 -2.80
N ILE A 296 -30.90 6.07 -2.22
CA ILE A 296 -29.98 7.08 -2.73
C ILE A 296 -28.74 6.33 -3.23
N LEU A 297 -28.48 6.36 -4.53
CA LEU A 297 -27.28 5.84 -5.15
C LEU A 297 -26.26 6.98 -5.28
N ALA A 298 -25.17 6.95 -4.54
CA ALA A 298 -24.25 8.09 -4.47
C ALA A 298 -22.80 7.70 -4.75
N GLY A 299 -22.09 8.58 -5.46
CA GLY A 299 -20.65 8.46 -5.66
C GLY A 299 -19.87 9.02 -4.48
N SER A 300 -18.89 8.27 -3.98
CA SER A 300 -17.99 8.69 -2.89
C SER A 300 -16.79 9.51 -3.38
N GLY A 301 -16.59 9.61 -4.69
CA GLY A 301 -15.33 10.10 -5.24
C GLY A 301 -14.22 9.04 -5.20
N PRO A 302 -12.99 9.41 -5.62
CA PRO A 302 -11.87 8.48 -5.81
C PRO A 302 -11.20 8.00 -4.50
N GLY A 303 -11.18 8.83 -3.46
CA GLY A 303 -10.30 8.66 -2.29
C GLY A 303 -10.60 9.66 -1.19
N HIS A 304 -10.14 10.90 -1.38
CA HIS A 304 -10.18 11.95 -0.37
C HIS A 304 -11.61 12.33 0.06
N PRO A 305 -11.89 12.50 1.37
CA PRO A 305 -13.23 12.87 1.85
C PRO A 305 -13.77 14.18 1.28
N ASP A 306 -12.91 15.17 1.05
CA ASP A 306 -13.31 16.47 0.48
C ASP A 306 -13.74 16.41 -0.99
N LEU A 307 -13.52 15.27 -1.65
CA LEU A 307 -14.02 15.03 -3.01
C LEU A 307 -15.46 14.48 -3.01
N LEU A 308 -16.07 14.32 -1.83
CA LEU A 308 -17.50 14.10 -1.72
C LEU A 308 -18.27 15.34 -2.19
N THR A 309 -19.30 15.11 -2.99
CA THR A 309 -20.26 16.19 -3.22
C THR A 309 -20.96 16.53 -1.89
N ARG A 310 -21.33 17.80 -1.70
CA ARG A 310 -22.11 18.22 -0.54
C ARG A 310 -23.42 17.44 -0.41
N ALA A 311 -23.99 16.98 -1.53
CA ALA A 311 -25.18 16.14 -1.55
C ALA A 311 -24.89 14.73 -1.00
N THR A 312 -23.81 14.07 -1.46
CA THR A 312 -23.39 12.76 -0.93
C THR A 312 -23.08 12.85 0.55
N TYR A 313 -22.34 13.88 1.00
CA TYR A 313 -22.04 14.10 2.41
C TYR A 313 -23.32 14.21 3.25
N LYS A 314 -24.29 15.03 2.83
CA LYS A 314 -25.60 15.12 3.49
C LYS A 314 -26.32 13.76 3.50
N ALA A 315 -26.30 13.03 2.39
CA ALA A 315 -26.92 11.70 2.32
C ALA A 315 -26.31 10.72 3.33
N ILE A 316 -24.99 10.76 3.54
CA ILE A 316 -24.29 9.97 4.57
C ILE A 316 -24.82 10.29 5.97
N GLN A 317 -25.05 11.57 6.27
CA GLN A 317 -25.50 12.01 7.60
C GLN A 317 -26.95 11.61 7.93
N PHE A 318 -27.81 11.49 6.91
CA PHE A 318 -29.25 11.24 7.08
C PHE A 318 -29.70 9.82 6.75
N ALA A 319 -28.83 8.95 6.24
CA ALA A 319 -29.20 7.59 5.88
C ALA A 319 -29.53 6.74 7.13
N ASP A 320 -30.57 5.91 7.00
CA ASP A 320 -30.97 4.91 8.00
C ASP A 320 -30.18 3.60 7.84
N LEU A 321 -29.64 3.36 6.65
CA LEU A 321 -28.82 2.20 6.30
C LEU A 321 -27.85 2.59 5.18
N ILE A 322 -26.57 2.28 5.34
CA ILE A 322 -25.55 2.49 4.31
C ILE A 322 -25.06 1.15 3.77
N LEU A 323 -25.06 1.02 2.44
CA LEU A 323 -24.57 -0.12 1.69
C LEU A 323 -23.36 0.33 0.84
N ALA A 324 -22.14 -0.01 1.26
CA ALA A 324 -20.91 0.46 0.62
C ALA A 324 -20.23 -0.64 -0.23
N ASP A 325 -19.66 -0.27 -1.37
CA ASP A 325 -18.72 -1.15 -2.09
C ASP A 325 -17.41 -1.31 -1.29
N LYS A 326 -16.68 -2.42 -1.51
CA LYS A 326 -15.36 -2.66 -0.90
C LYS A 326 -14.37 -1.52 -1.16
N LEU A 327 -14.48 -0.89 -2.32
CA LEU A 327 -13.55 0.15 -2.77
C LEU A 327 -13.87 1.54 -2.23
N VAL A 328 -14.90 1.71 -1.40
CA VAL A 328 -15.16 3.00 -0.75
C VAL A 328 -13.99 3.33 0.19
N PRO A 329 -13.34 4.50 0.06
CA PRO A 329 -12.16 4.86 0.83
C PRO A 329 -12.43 4.95 2.34
N SER A 330 -11.45 4.60 3.17
CA SER A 330 -11.56 4.62 4.63
C SER A 330 -11.94 6.00 5.18
N GLY A 331 -11.33 7.07 4.68
CA GLY A 331 -11.65 8.44 5.12
C GLY A 331 -13.11 8.82 4.85
N VAL A 332 -13.75 8.24 3.82
CA VAL A 332 -15.18 8.45 3.58
C VAL A 332 -16.03 7.64 4.57
N LEU A 333 -15.62 6.40 4.87
CA LEU A 333 -16.30 5.56 5.86
C LEU A 333 -16.25 6.19 7.27
N ASP A 334 -15.17 6.91 7.60
CA ASP A 334 -15.00 7.61 8.87
C ASP A 334 -16.02 8.75 9.07
N LEU A 335 -16.62 9.28 7.99
CA LEU A 335 -17.66 10.30 8.06
C LEU A 335 -19.04 9.73 8.41
N ILE A 336 -19.20 8.40 8.39
CA ILE A 336 -20.48 7.75 8.67
C ILE A 336 -20.78 7.88 10.17
N PRO A 337 -21.96 8.40 10.56
CA PRO A 337 -22.35 8.45 11.97
C PRO A 337 -22.35 7.05 12.61
N ARG A 338 -21.80 6.93 13.82
CA ARG A 338 -21.74 5.64 14.56
C ARG A 338 -23.11 4.97 14.76
N ARG A 339 -24.19 5.75 14.76
CA ARG A 339 -25.57 5.27 14.87
C ARG A 339 -26.09 4.57 13.61
N THR A 340 -25.45 4.79 12.47
CA THR A 340 -25.94 4.35 11.15
C THR A 340 -25.36 2.98 10.83
N PRO A 341 -26.19 1.94 10.65
CA PRO A 341 -25.72 0.62 10.24
C PRO A 341 -25.05 0.67 8.86
N VAL A 342 -23.91 -0.02 8.73
CA VAL A 342 -23.14 -0.12 7.48
C VAL A 342 -22.97 -1.58 7.08
N SER A 343 -23.32 -1.90 5.84
CA SER A 343 -23.05 -3.19 5.19
C SER A 343 -22.06 -2.97 4.05
N ILE A 344 -20.92 -3.67 4.07
CA ILE A 344 -19.88 -3.56 3.06
C ILE A 344 -19.92 -4.80 2.15
N ALA A 345 -19.86 -4.57 0.84
CA ALA A 345 -19.89 -5.62 -0.17
C ALA A 345 -18.78 -6.67 0.04
N ARG A 346 -19.16 -7.94 0.15
CA ARG A 346 -18.24 -9.08 0.25
C ARG A 346 -17.83 -9.61 -1.14
N LYS A 347 -17.25 -8.74 -1.97
CA LYS A 347 -16.84 -9.08 -3.35
C LYS A 347 -15.47 -9.77 -3.34
N PHE A 348 -15.44 -11.00 -3.86
CA PHE A 348 -14.23 -11.79 -4.15
C PHE A 348 -14.15 -12.09 -5.66
N PRO A 349 -12.96 -12.34 -6.24
CA PRO A 349 -12.85 -12.83 -7.62
C PRO A 349 -13.75 -14.05 -7.82
N GLY A 350 -14.63 -14.00 -8.83
CA GLY A 350 -15.61 -15.06 -9.10
C GLY A 350 -16.98 -14.92 -8.41
N ASN A 351 -17.13 -14.07 -7.37
CA ASN A 351 -18.39 -13.90 -6.63
C ASN A 351 -19.04 -12.51 -6.74
N ALA A 352 -18.65 -11.73 -7.76
CA ALA A 352 -19.08 -10.34 -7.89
C ALA A 352 -20.59 -10.17 -8.13
N GLU A 353 -21.24 -11.13 -8.81
CA GLU A 353 -22.69 -11.13 -9.06
C GLU A 353 -23.49 -11.40 -7.78
N GLN A 354 -23.16 -12.46 -7.03
CA GLN A 354 -23.87 -12.78 -5.79
C GLN A 354 -23.77 -11.66 -4.75
N ALA A 355 -22.58 -11.05 -4.60
CA ALA A 355 -22.40 -9.93 -3.69
C ALA A 355 -23.20 -8.68 -4.13
N GLN A 356 -23.43 -8.52 -5.43
CA GLN A 356 -24.30 -7.46 -5.96
C GLN A 356 -25.78 -7.75 -5.62
N ASP A 357 -26.22 -8.99 -5.83
CA ASP A 357 -27.59 -9.42 -5.53
C ASP A 357 -27.93 -9.34 -4.03
N GLU A 358 -26.96 -9.65 -3.16
CA GLU A 358 -27.09 -9.49 -1.71
C GLU A 358 -27.37 -8.03 -1.34
N LEU A 359 -26.59 -7.08 -1.88
CA LEU A 359 -26.79 -5.64 -1.62
C LEU A 359 -28.12 -5.15 -2.17
N LEU A 360 -28.51 -5.57 -3.37
CA LEU A 360 -29.80 -5.21 -3.96
C LEU A 360 -30.98 -5.74 -3.11
N SER A 361 -30.84 -6.95 -2.58
CA SER A 361 -31.84 -7.56 -1.69
C SER A 361 -31.94 -6.82 -0.35
N GLN A 362 -30.80 -6.48 0.26
CA GLN A 362 -30.74 -5.67 1.49
C GLN A 362 -31.35 -4.27 1.27
N ALA A 363 -31.03 -3.63 0.15
CA ALA A 363 -31.59 -2.34 -0.21
C ALA A 363 -33.11 -2.41 -0.39
N LEU A 364 -33.60 -3.42 -1.10
CA LEU A 364 -35.04 -3.63 -1.31
C LEU A 364 -35.77 -3.85 0.02
N ALA A 365 -35.20 -4.65 0.92
CA ALA A 365 -35.76 -4.87 2.24
C ALA A 365 -35.81 -3.58 3.07
N GLY A 366 -34.73 -2.79 3.06
CA GLY A 366 -34.67 -1.49 3.73
C GLY A 366 -35.73 -0.50 3.21
N VAL A 367 -35.83 -0.36 1.89
CA VAL A 367 -36.83 0.51 1.26
C VAL A 367 -38.26 0.07 1.61
N ARG A 368 -38.56 -1.23 1.59
CA ARG A 368 -39.87 -1.77 1.98
C ARG A 368 -40.19 -1.56 3.46
N ALA A 369 -39.17 -1.50 4.31
CA ALA A 369 -39.29 -1.17 5.73
C ALA A 369 -39.37 0.35 6.00
N GLY A 370 -39.50 1.18 4.96
CA GLY A 370 -39.62 2.64 5.11
C GLY A 370 -38.32 3.41 5.28
N LYS A 371 -37.16 2.74 5.15
CA LYS A 371 -35.85 3.34 5.38
C LYS A 371 -35.34 4.16 4.18
N THR A 372 -34.55 5.17 4.47
CA THR A 372 -33.65 5.83 3.52
C THR A 372 -32.36 5.02 3.43
N VAL A 373 -32.21 4.25 2.35
CA VAL A 373 -31.03 3.43 2.10
C VAL A 373 -30.04 4.21 1.22
N LEU A 374 -28.82 4.43 1.70
CA LEU A 374 -27.74 5.01 0.90
C LEU A 374 -26.84 3.90 0.36
N ARG A 375 -26.76 3.79 -0.96
CA ARG A 375 -25.85 2.92 -1.68
C ARG A 375 -24.64 3.73 -2.14
N LEU A 376 -23.52 3.55 -1.44
CA LEU A 376 -22.29 4.31 -1.66
C LEU A 376 -21.33 3.53 -2.57
N LYS A 377 -20.91 4.17 -3.66
CA LYS A 377 -20.08 3.59 -4.72
C LYS A 377 -18.82 4.44 -4.92
N GLN A 378 -17.67 3.80 -5.14
CA GLN A 378 -16.44 4.53 -5.43
C GLN A 378 -16.55 5.25 -6.78
N GLY A 379 -16.00 6.46 -6.85
CA GLY A 379 -16.05 7.30 -8.05
C GLY A 379 -17.46 7.84 -8.31
N ASP A 380 -17.91 7.73 -9.56
CA ASP A 380 -19.26 8.09 -9.97
C ASP A 380 -20.13 6.83 -10.19
N PRO A 381 -21.42 6.81 -9.77
CA PRO A 381 -22.25 5.62 -9.91
C PRO A 381 -22.44 5.13 -11.35
N PHE A 382 -22.40 6.01 -12.34
CA PHE A 382 -22.71 5.70 -13.74
C PHE A 382 -21.47 5.53 -14.63
N VAL A 383 -20.27 5.85 -14.13
CA VAL A 383 -19.01 5.59 -14.85
C VAL A 383 -18.43 4.26 -14.38
N TYR A 384 -18.66 3.19 -15.15
CA TYR A 384 -18.21 1.81 -14.84
C TYR A 384 -18.58 1.28 -13.45
N GLY A 385 -19.50 1.97 -12.74
CA GLY A 385 -19.99 1.58 -11.42
C GLY A 385 -21.15 0.58 -11.45
N ARG A 386 -21.73 0.26 -12.61
CA ARG A 386 -22.99 -0.53 -12.73
C ARG A 386 -24.23 0.14 -12.10
N GLY A 387 -24.19 1.45 -11.80
CA GLY A 387 -25.32 2.15 -11.19
C GLY A 387 -26.59 2.12 -12.03
N GLY A 388 -26.48 2.10 -13.36
CA GLY A 388 -27.63 1.98 -14.26
C GLY A 388 -28.41 0.66 -14.08
N GLU A 389 -27.71 -0.45 -13.83
CA GLU A 389 -28.32 -1.74 -13.54
C GLU A 389 -29.09 -1.71 -12.22
N GLU A 390 -28.50 -1.08 -11.19
CA GLU A 390 -29.14 -0.91 -9.88
C GLU A 390 -30.42 -0.07 -10.01
N VAL A 391 -30.39 1.05 -10.75
CA VAL A 391 -31.57 1.88 -11.02
C VAL A 391 -32.65 1.09 -11.78
N ALA A 392 -32.27 0.34 -12.82
CA ALA A 392 -33.20 -0.49 -13.59
C ALA A 392 -33.87 -1.57 -12.71
N PHE A 393 -33.11 -2.19 -11.80
CA PHE A 393 -33.62 -3.18 -10.86
C PHE A 393 -34.76 -2.65 -9.98
N PHE A 394 -34.64 -1.42 -9.46
CA PHE A 394 -35.69 -0.78 -8.65
C PHE A 394 -36.86 -0.28 -9.51
N ARG A 395 -36.59 0.27 -10.70
CA ARG A 395 -37.65 0.68 -11.64
C ARG A 395 -38.55 -0.47 -12.05
N ALA A 396 -37.97 -1.64 -12.36
CA ALA A 396 -38.70 -2.85 -12.71
C ALA A 396 -39.60 -3.36 -11.57
N ARG A 397 -39.43 -2.87 -10.34
CA ARG A 397 -40.21 -3.22 -9.15
C ARG A 397 -41.15 -2.10 -8.71
N GLY A 398 -41.38 -1.10 -9.55
CA GLY A 398 -42.27 0.03 -9.25
C GLY A 398 -41.73 0.99 -8.20
N LEU A 399 -40.40 1.00 -7.96
CA LEU A 399 -39.73 1.88 -6.99
C LEU A 399 -38.91 2.98 -7.68
N GLY A 400 -39.14 3.24 -8.97
CA GLY A 400 -38.32 4.15 -9.78
C GLY A 400 -38.33 5.60 -9.30
N ASP A 401 -39.50 6.09 -8.87
CA ASP A 401 -39.76 7.38 -8.22
C ASP A 401 -39.09 7.51 -6.83
N ARG A 402 -38.61 6.39 -6.28
CA ARG A 402 -37.92 6.30 -4.99
C ARG A 402 -36.40 6.19 -5.12
N VAL A 403 -35.86 6.22 -6.33
CA VAL A 403 -34.42 6.20 -6.60
C VAL A 403 -33.91 7.62 -6.85
N LEU A 404 -32.98 8.08 -6.02
CA LEU A 404 -32.21 9.29 -6.26
C LEU A 404 -30.77 8.91 -6.61
N VAL A 405 -30.22 9.45 -7.69
CA VAL A 405 -28.81 9.26 -8.05
C VAL A 405 -28.06 10.56 -7.78
N LEU A 406 -27.02 10.50 -6.96
CA LEU A 406 -26.11 11.60 -6.67
C LEU A 406 -24.78 11.37 -7.39
N PRO A 407 -24.28 12.34 -8.15
CA PRO A 407 -23.02 12.18 -8.87
C PRO A 407 -21.84 12.08 -7.89
N GLY A 408 -20.75 11.50 -8.37
CA GLY A 408 -19.45 11.53 -7.70
C GLY A 408 -18.35 12.00 -8.63
N ILE A 409 -17.22 12.41 -8.06
CA ILE A 409 -16.04 12.73 -8.86
C ILE A 409 -15.44 11.41 -9.37
N THR A 410 -15.42 11.22 -10.69
CA THR A 410 -14.89 9.98 -11.31
C THR A 410 -13.36 9.94 -11.25
N SER A 411 -12.82 8.76 -10.92
CA SER A 411 -11.37 8.50 -10.94
C SER A 411 -10.76 8.73 -12.33
N SER A 412 -11.54 8.51 -13.39
CA SER A 412 -11.08 8.65 -14.76
C SER A 412 -10.62 10.06 -15.14
N LEU A 413 -11.04 11.10 -14.42
CA LEU A 413 -10.64 12.48 -14.68
C LEU A 413 -9.82 13.09 -13.54
N CYS A 414 -10.13 12.75 -12.29
CA CYS A 414 -9.41 13.32 -11.16
C CYS A 414 -8.05 12.65 -10.91
N ALA A 415 -7.90 11.35 -11.17
CA ALA A 415 -6.61 10.70 -10.97
C ALA A 415 -5.53 11.29 -11.90
N PRO A 416 -5.78 11.47 -13.22
CA PRO A 416 -4.86 12.22 -14.08
C PRO A 416 -4.52 13.60 -13.52
N LEU A 417 -5.52 14.36 -13.07
CA LEU A 417 -5.31 15.69 -12.47
C LEU A 417 -4.35 15.63 -11.28
N PHE A 418 -4.53 14.70 -10.35
CA PHE A 418 -3.66 14.55 -9.18
C PHE A 418 -2.27 14.00 -9.51
N ALA A 419 -2.09 13.45 -10.71
CA ALA A 419 -0.81 13.10 -11.28
C ALA A 419 -0.24 14.21 -12.19
N GLY A 420 -0.84 15.41 -12.24
CA GLY A 420 -0.38 16.49 -13.12
C GLY A 420 -0.53 16.16 -14.61
N ILE A 421 -1.48 15.29 -14.96
CA ILE A 421 -1.79 14.88 -16.33
C ILE A 421 -3.13 15.50 -16.71
N PRO A 422 -3.17 16.59 -17.49
CA PRO A 422 -4.41 17.17 -17.96
C PRO A 422 -5.03 16.25 -19.02
N PRO A 423 -6.22 15.65 -18.80
CA PRO A 423 -6.81 14.73 -19.79
C PRO A 423 -7.01 15.38 -21.17
N THR A 424 -7.21 16.70 -21.20
CA THR A 424 -7.26 17.51 -22.41
C THR A 424 -6.33 18.72 -22.28
N GLN A 425 -5.62 19.06 -23.34
CA GLN A 425 -4.83 20.28 -23.44
C GLN A 425 -4.74 20.67 -24.92
N ARG A 426 -4.84 21.97 -25.21
CA ARG A 426 -4.72 22.49 -26.59
C ARG A 426 -3.41 22.03 -27.20
N ASP A 427 -3.46 21.61 -28.47
CA ASP A 427 -2.33 21.11 -29.25
C ASP A 427 -1.69 19.81 -28.70
N VAL A 428 -2.29 19.18 -27.68
CA VAL A 428 -1.82 17.92 -27.07
C VAL A 428 -2.91 16.84 -27.14
N ALA A 429 -4.09 17.11 -26.57
CA ALA A 429 -5.22 16.20 -26.56
C ALA A 429 -6.55 16.94 -26.58
N ASP A 430 -7.38 16.67 -27.58
CA ASP A 430 -8.72 17.27 -27.76
C ASP A 430 -9.87 16.31 -27.38
N GLN A 431 -9.54 15.05 -27.08
CA GLN A 431 -10.50 14.01 -26.74
C GLN A 431 -10.01 13.17 -25.56
N VAL A 432 -10.97 12.73 -24.74
CA VAL A 432 -10.76 11.75 -23.66
C VAL A 432 -11.66 10.55 -23.89
N LEU A 433 -11.07 9.35 -23.91
CA LEU A 433 -11.80 8.10 -23.98
C LEU A 433 -11.61 7.32 -22.69
N VAL A 434 -12.69 6.95 -22.02
CA VAL A 434 -12.65 6.13 -20.81
C VAL A 434 -13.04 4.70 -21.16
N CYS A 435 -12.08 3.79 -21.04
CA CYS A 435 -12.22 2.37 -21.32
C CYS A 435 -12.22 1.55 -20.03
N THR A 436 -12.75 0.34 -20.08
CA THR A 436 -12.47 -0.68 -19.08
C THR A 436 -11.48 -1.71 -19.63
N GLY A 437 -10.60 -2.25 -18.79
CA GLY A 437 -9.78 -3.41 -19.14
C GLY A 437 -10.50 -4.75 -18.98
N THR A 438 -11.61 -4.81 -18.24
CA THR A 438 -12.34 -6.06 -17.94
C THR A 438 -13.76 -6.00 -18.49
N GLY A 439 -14.06 -6.85 -19.47
CA GLY A 439 -15.42 -7.02 -19.98
C GLY A 439 -16.22 -8.09 -19.24
N LYS A 440 -17.43 -8.36 -19.75
CA LYS A 440 -18.36 -9.33 -19.16
C LYS A 440 -17.77 -10.75 -19.24
N LYS A 441 -17.92 -11.54 -18.16
CA LYS A 441 -17.35 -12.89 -18.02
C LYS A 441 -15.82 -12.95 -18.19
N GLY A 442 -15.12 -11.85 -17.93
CA GLY A 442 -13.66 -11.78 -18.03
C GLY A 442 -13.11 -11.64 -19.44
N LYS A 443 -13.97 -11.57 -20.48
CA LYS A 443 -13.51 -11.32 -21.85
C LYS A 443 -13.05 -9.85 -21.99
N PRO A 444 -11.86 -9.56 -22.55
CA PRO A 444 -11.45 -8.20 -22.91
C PRO A 444 -12.52 -7.48 -23.76
N PRO A 445 -12.77 -6.18 -23.54
CA PRO A 445 -13.38 -5.37 -24.58
C PRO A 445 -12.40 -5.16 -25.74
N ALA A 446 -12.92 -4.84 -26.94
CA ALA A 446 -12.08 -4.52 -28.08
C ALA A 446 -11.17 -3.31 -27.78
N PRO A 447 -9.87 -3.37 -28.07
CA PRO A 447 -8.95 -2.27 -27.82
C PRO A 447 -9.29 -1.07 -28.72
N PRO A 448 -9.20 0.17 -28.21
CA PRO A 448 -9.39 1.35 -29.05
C PRO A 448 -8.24 1.51 -30.05
N GLU A 449 -8.53 2.07 -31.22
CA GLU A 449 -7.49 2.48 -32.17
C GLU A 449 -6.55 3.54 -31.58
N PHE A 450 -5.41 3.79 -32.21
CA PHE A 450 -4.57 4.92 -31.87
C PHE A 450 -5.10 6.19 -32.50
N VAL A 451 -5.22 7.24 -31.70
CA VAL A 451 -5.49 8.62 -32.18
C VAL A 451 -4.53 9.53 -31.43
N ASP A 452 -3.70 10.24 -32.17
CA ASP A 452 -2.59 11.02 -31.62
C ASP A 452 -3.04 12.13 -30.64
N SER A 453 -4.18 12.77 -30.93
CA SER A 453 -4.80 13.82 -30.11
C SER A 453 -5.74 13.29 -29.02
N ARG A 454 -5.70 11.99 -28.69
CA ARG A 454 -6.61 11.37 -27.72
C ARG A 454 -5.89 10.86 -26.49
N THR A 455 -6.36 11.29 -25.33
CA THR A 455 -6.02 10.66 -24.05
C THR A 455 -6.97 9.50 -23.80
N VAL A 456 -6.43 8.33 -23.47
CA VAL A 456 -7.23 7.15 -23.12
C VAL A 456 -6.98 6.79 -21.67
N VAL A 457 -8.05 6.61 -20.91
CA VAL A 457 -8.02 6.21 -19.51
C VAL A 457 -8.64 4.83 -19.36
N PHE A 458 -7.82 3.83 -19.05
CA PHE A 458 -8.25 2.46 -18.80
C PHE A 458 -8.48 2.22 -17.32
N LEU A 459 -9.73 2.00 -16.95
CA LEU A 459 -10.14 1.54 -15.62
C LEU A 459 -10.10 0.02 -15.54
N MET A 460 -9.77 -0.55 -14.38
CA MET A 460 -9.81 -2.01 -14.16
C MET A 460 -8.92 -2.76 -15.17
N ALA A 461 -7.74 -2.23 -15.50
CA ALA A 461 -6.86 -2.80 -16.53
C ALA A 461 -5.56 -3.38 -16.01
N LEU A 462 -5.06 -2.93 -14.85
CA LEU A 462 -3.70 -3.22 -14.40
C LEU A 462 -3.41 -4.71 -14.19
N HIS A 463 -4.38 -5.48 -13.69
CA HIS A 463 -4.25 -6.94 -13.50
C HIS A 463 -3.94 -7.73 -14.79
N ARG A 464 -4.11 -7.12 -15.97
CA ARG A 464 -3.85 -7.71 -17.28
C ARG A 464 -3.01 -6.79 -18.18
N ILE A 465 -2.17 -5.96 -17.56
CA ILE A 465 -1.43 -4.90 -18.26
C ILE A 465 -0.65 -5.44 -19.48
N ALA A 466 0.05 -6.57 -19.34
CA ALA A 466 0.81 -7.16 -20.44
C ALA A 466 -0.11 -7.56 -21.63
N GLY A 467 -1.27 -8.15 -21.33
CA GLY A 467 -2.28 -8.48 -22.35
C GLY A 467 -2.86 -7.24 -23.01
N LEU A 468 -3.18 -6.20 -22.22
CA LEU A 468 -3.68 -4.93 -22.75
C LEU A 468 -2.64 -4.25 -23.66
N VAL A 469 -1.37 -4.21 -23.28
CA VAL A 469 -0.30 -3.64 -24.11
C VAL A 469 -0.21 -4.40 -25.43
N GLY A 470 -0.18 -5.75 -25.39
CA GLY A 470 -0.19 -6.58 -26.60
C GLY A 470 -1.41 -6.30 -27.49
N GLU A 471 -2.60 -6.19 -26.90
CA GLU A 471 -3.83 -5.80 -27.60
C GLU A 471 -3.76 -4.40 -28.20
N LEU A 472 -3.08 -3.43 -27.58
CA LEU A 472 -2.96 -2.08 -28.14
C LEU A 472 -1.94 -2.01 -29.27
N THR A 473 -0.83 -2.73 -29.17
CA THR A 473 0.34 -2.59 -30.04
C THR A 473 0.44 -3.65 -31.14
N CYS A 474 -0.37 -4.71 -31.10
CA CYS A 474 -0.36 -5.81 -32.07
C CYS A 474 -1.77 -6.15 -32.57
N VAL A 475 -1.86 -6.75 -33.76
CA VAL A 475 -3.12 -7.28 -34.31
C VAL A 475 -3.53 -8.52 -33.52
N THR A 476 -4.75 -8.51 -32.99
CA THR A 476 -5.32 -9.62 -32.21
C THR A 476 -5.74 -10.78 -33.11
N ASP A 477 -5.83 -11.99 -32.55
CA ASP A 477 -6.26 -13.15 -33.34
C ASP A 477 -7.72 -13.04 -33.80
N GLU A 478 -8.58 -12.38 -33.03
CA GLU A 478 -9.95 -12.07 -33.45
C GLU A 478 -9.97 -11.13 -34.68
N GLU A 479 -9.05 -10.17 -34.75
CA GLU A 479 -8.90 -9.29 -35.91
C GLU A 479 -8.37 -10.05 -37.13
N LYS A 480 -7.46 -11.02 -36.95
CA LYS A 480 -6.97 -11.87 -38.05
C LYS A 480 -8.06 -12.77 -38.63
N VAL A 481 -8.88 -13.40 -37.77
CA VAL A 481 -9.99 -14.27 -38.22
C VAL A 481 -11.02 -13.49 -39.03
N VAL A 482 -11.35 -12.26 -38.60
CA VAL A 482 -12.27 -11.39 -39.36
C VAL A 482 -11.66 -10.97 -40.70
N GLU A 483 -10.35 -10.71 -40.76
CA GLU A 483 -9.67 -10.42 -42.04
C GLU A 483 -9.73 -11.63 -43.00
N GLU A 484 -9.48 -12.84 -42.51
CA GLU A 484 -9.55 -14.07 -43.32
C GLU A 484 -10.99 -14.37 -43.81
N GLU A 485 -12.00 -14.13 -42.98
CA GLU A 485 -13.42 -14.29 -43.34
C GLU A 485 -13.92 -13.22 -44.32
N GLU A 486 -13.49 -11.97 -44.17
CA GLU A 486 -13.80 -10.87 -45.11
C GLU A 486 -13.12 -11.11 -46.47
N GLU A 487 -11.86 -11.55 -46.51
CA GLU A 487 -11.16 -11.93 -47.76
C GLU A 487 -11.82 -13.12 -48.47
N HIS A 488 -12.34 -14.11 -47.73
CA HIS A 488 -13.10 -15.23 -48.31
C HIS A 488 -14.47 -14.81 -48.85
N SER A 489 -15.11 -13.81 -48.25
CA SER A 489 -16.46 -13.35 -48.59
C SER A 489 -16.48 -12.32 -49.73
N GLU A 490 -15.39 -11.58 -49.95
CA GLU A 490 -15.24 -10.59 -51.03
C GLU A 490 -15.29 -11.22 -52.43
N ASN A 491 -15.03 -12.53 -52.56
CA ASN A 491 -15.13 -13.23 -53.85
C ASN A 491 -16.57 -13.41 -54.38
N LEU A 492 -17.63 -13.06 -53.61
CA LEU A 492 -19.01 -13.24 -54.07
C LEU A 492 -19.90 -11.98 -54.13
N LEU A 493 -19.57 -10.83 -53.53
CA LEU A 493 -20.46 -9.66 -53.54
C LEU A 493 -19.72 -8.31 -53.57
N LEU A 494 -19.83 -7.60 -54.71
CA LEU A 494 -19.48 -6.19 -54.87
C LEU A 494 -20.36 -5.32 -53.96
N GLY A 495 -19.78 -4.75 -52.90
CA GLY A 495 -20.36 -3.57 -52.23
C GLY A 495 -20.33 -3.50 -50.70
N SER A 496 -19.80 -4.49 -49.98
CA SER A 496 -19.72 -4.39 -48.51
C SER A 496 -18.59 -3.44 -48.08
N ARG A 497 -18.92 -2.45 -47.25
CA ARG A 497 -17.98 -1.49 -46.65
C ARG A 497 -16.89 -2.23 -45.89
N ARG A 498 -15.65 -2.16 -46.41
CA ARG A 498 -14.42 -2.60 -45.75
C ARG A 498 -14.38 -2.07 -44.31
N ARG A 499 -14.33 -2.96 -43.32
CA ARG A 499 -14.14 -2.55 -41.92
C ARG A 499 -12.72 -1.98 -41.82
N SER A 500 -12.60 -0.69 -41.51
CA SER A 500 -11.29 -0.02 -41.44
C SER A 500 -10.40 -0.72 -40.40
N LYS A 501 -9.20 -1.17 -40.81
CA LYS A 501 -8.18 -1.69 -39.87
C LYS A 501 -7.89 -0.64 -38.80
N ARG A 502 -7.91 -1.03 -37.53
CA ARG A 502 -7.61 -0.08 -36.45
C ARG A 502 -6.14 0.31 -36.50
N GLN A 503 -5.83 1.57 -36.20
CA GLN A 503 -4.45 2.00 -36.05
C GLN A 503 -3.87 1.46 -34.74
N LEU A 504 -2.70 0.83 -34.79
CA LEU A 504 -1.99 0.30 -33.62
C LEU A 504 -1.28 1.42 -32.85
N TRP A 505 -1.11 1.21 -31.55
CA TRP A 505 -0.43 2.16 -30.67
C TRP A 505 1.08 2.06 -30.81
N PRO A 506 1.80 3.19 -30.96
CA PRO A 506 3.26 3.21 -30.86
C PRO A 506 3.74 2.78 -29.47
N LEU A 507 4.77 1.94 -29.39
CA LEU A 507 5.32 1.44 -28.12
C LEU A 507 5.94 2.56 -27.25
N ASP A 508 6.40 3.63 -27.88
CA ASP A 508 6.93 4.84 -27.26
C ASP A 508 5.82 5.79 -26.77
N THR A 509 4.54 5.47 -26.97
CA THR A 509 3.45 6.31 -26.47
C THR A 509 3.56 6.45 -24.94
N PRO A 510 3.58 7.70 -24.41
CA PRO A 510 3.71 7.92 -22.99
C PRO A 510 2.44 7.50 -22.25
N CYS A 511 2.63 6.96 -21.06
CA CYS A 511 1.55 6.49 -20.21
C CYS A 511 1.91 6.66 -18.72
N ALA A 512 0.89 6.67 -17.88
CA ALA A 512 1.05 6.71 -16.45
C ALA A 512 0.07 5.76 -15.75
N VAL A 513 0.57 5.02 -14.78
CA VAL A 513 -0.23 4.22 -13.86
C VAL A 513 -0.48 5.05 -12.61
N ILE A 514 -1.74 5.23 -12.24
CA ILE A 514 -2.13 6.04 -11.08
C ILE A 514 -2.92 5.16 -10.14
N GLU A 515 -2.35 4.91 -8.97
CA GLU A 515 -2.86 4.02 -7.94
C GLU A 515 -3.30 4.82 -6.73
N ARG A 516 -4.41 4.40 -6.12
CA ARG A 516 -4.99 5.02 -4.91
C ARG A 516 -5.12 6.54 -5.01
N ALA A 517 -5.59 7.01 -6.16
CA ALA A 517 -5.73 8.43 -6.45
C ALA A 517 -6.43 9.20 -5.31
N SER A 518 -5.86 10.35 -4.94
CA SER A 518 -6.28 11.21 -3.82
C SER A 518 -6.19 10.64 -2.41
N CYS A 519 -5.64 9.43 -2.23
CA CYS A 519 -5.33 8.88 -0.91
C CYS A 519 -3.91 9.30 -0.50
N PRO A 520 -3.59 9.39 0.80
CA PRO A 520 -2.24 9.76 1.27
C PRO A 520 -1.12 8.89 0.70
N ASP A 521 -1.43 7.64 0.34
CA ASP A 521 -0.56 6.65 -0.25
C ASP A 521 -0.77 6.47 -1.77
N GLN A 522 -1.25 7.51 -2.46
CA GLN A 522 -1.28 7.57 -3.92
C GLN A 522 0.11 7.25 -4.49
N ARG A 523 0.15 6.52 -5.60
CA ARG A 523 1.38 6.27 -6.36
C ARG A 523 1.17 6.56 -7.84
N VAL A 524 2.14 7.22 -8.46
CA VAL A 524 2.16 7.50 -9.91
C VAL A 524 3.41 6.87 -10.49
N ILE A 525 3.25 5.99 -11.48
CA ILE A 525 4.35 5.41 -12.26
C ILE A 525 4.27 5.99 -13.67
N ARG A 526 5.25 6.80 -14.07
CA ARG A 526 5.31 7.42 -15.40
C ARG A 526 6.27 6.65 -16.29
N THR A 527 5.82 6.29 -17.49
CA THR A 527 6.58 5.43 -18.41
C THR A 527 5.99 5.46 -19.82
N THR A 528 6.33 4.49 -20.67
CA THR A 528 5.77 4.29 -22.02
C THR A 528 5.07 2.94 -22.12
N LEU A 529 4.25 2.74 -23.15
CA LEU A 529 3.61 1.43 -23.40
C LEU A 529 4.63 0.28 -23.48
N ARG A 530 5.86 0.55 -23.93
CA ARG A 530 6.96 -0.42 -23.97
C ARG A 530 7.32 -0.98 -22.60
N CYS A 531 7.39 -0.11 -21.59
CA CYS A 531 7.99 -0.44 -20.30
C CYS A 531 6.96 -0.60 -19.18
N VAL A 532 5.69 -0.26 -19.41
CA VAL A 532 4.65 -0.24 -18.35
C VAL A 532 4.40 -1.59 -17.69
N ALA A 533 4.49 -2.69 -18.44
CA ALA A 533 4.32 -4.02 -17.86
C ALA A 533 5.46 -4.37 -16.89
N GLU A 534 6.69 -4.13 -17.30
CA GLU A 534 7.89 -4.34 -16.48
C GLU A 534 7.90 -3.41 -15.26
N ALA A 535 7.52 -2.14 -15.43
CA ALA A 535 7.44 -1.19 -14.33
C ALA A 535 6.43 -1.62 -13.26
N ILE A 536 5.24 -2.10 -13.64
CA ILE A 536 4.26 -2.62 -12.66
C ILE A 536 4.76 -3.90 -11.98
N GLU A 537 5.47 -4.77 -12.71
CA GLU A 537 6.02 -6.00 -12.14
C GLU A 537 7.10 -5.70 -11.09
N GLN A 538 8.02 -4.78 -11.38
CA GLN A 538 9.11 -4.42 -10.46
C GLN A 538 8.65 -3.60 -9.26
N GLU A 539 7.72 -2.65 -9.47
CA GLU A 539 7.23 -1.78 -8.39
C GLU A 539 6.09 -2.43 -7.58
N GLY A 540 5.54 -3.55 -8.06
CA GLY A 540 4.32 -4.15 -7.55
C GLY A 540 3.06 -3.32 -7.87
N SER A 541 1.88 -3.77 -7.46
CA SER A 541 0.61 -3.04 -7.67
C SER A 541 -0.12 -2.71 -6.36
N ARG A 542 -0.73 -1.52 -6.30
CA ARG A 542 -1.56 -1.02 -5.21
C ARG A 542 -2.97 -0.68 -5.74
N PRO A 543 -3.89 -1.64 -5.84
CA PRO A 543 -5.24 -1.34 -6.28
C PRO A 543 -6.00 -0.45 -5.27
N PRO A 544 -7.00 0.34 -5.72
CA PRO A 544 -7.42 0.52 -7.11
C PRO A 544 -6.45 1.41 -7.90
N GLY A 545 -6.16 1.02 -9.14
CA GLY A 545 -5.35 1.81 -10.07
C GLY A 545 -5.91 1.84 -11.48
N LEU A 546 -5.51 2.85 -12.24
CA LEU A 546 -5.86 3.05 -13.64
C LEU A 546 -4.63 3.36 -14.48
N LEU A 547 -4.75 3.14 -15.79
CA LEU A 547 -3.72 3.48 -16.77
C LEU A 547 -4.21 4.65 -17.61
N VAL A 548 -3.42 5.71 -17.70
CA VAL A 548 -3.61 6.83 -18.63
C VAL A 548 -2.60 6.68 -19.76
N VAL A 549 -3.03 6.79 -21.01
CA VAL A 549 -2.18 6.62 -22.20
C VAL A 549 -2.42 7.77 -23.16
N GLY A 550 -1.35 8.35 -23.71
CA GLY A 550 -1.39 9.43 -24.69
C GLY A 550 -0.46 10.58 -24.32
N ARG A 551 -0.24 11.49 -25.27
CA ARG A 551 0.69 12.64 -25.14
C ARG A 551 0.42 13.53 -23.92
N ALA A 552 -0.82 13.55 -23.42
CA ALA A 552 -1.19 14.24 -22.19
C ALA A 552 -0.32 13.88 -20.98
N CYS A 553 0.22 12.65 -20.92
CA CYS A 553 1.07 12.20 -19.82
C CYS A 553 2.38 13.00 -19.68
N GLU A 554 2.82 13.68 -20.74
CA GLU A 554 4.03 14.51 -20.78
C GLU A 554 3.71 16.00 -20.92
N ALA A 555 2.43 16.38 -20.89
CA ALA A 555 2.03 17.77 -21.16
C ALA A 555 2.53 18.77 -20.12
N LEU A 556 2.64 18.33 -18.86
CA LEU A 556 3.17 19.10 -17.72
C LEU A 556 4.38 18.40 -17.07
N TYR A 557 4.92 17.36 -17.69
CA TYR A 557 5.99 16.54 -17.16
C TYR A 557 7.04 16.28 -18.24
N THR A 558 8.30 16.53 -17.90
CA THR A 558 9.43 16.24 -18.79
C THR A 558 10.09 14.92 -18.35
N PRO A 559 10.16 13.90 -19.21
CA PRO A 559 10.85 12.65 -18.88
C PRO A 559 12.32 12.86 -18.50
N GLU A 560 12.79 12.15 -17.48
CA GLU A 560 14.21 12.15 -17.10
C GLU A 560 15.02 11.32 -18.11
N GLU A 561 16.10 11.89 -18.66
CA GLU A 561 16.97 11.17 -19.59
C GLU A 561 17.61 9.94 -18.93
N GLY A 562 17.53 8.79 -19.62
CA GLY A 562 18.19 7.54 -19.20
C GLY A 562 17.42 6.67 -18.21
N ARG A 563 16.19 7.03 -17.81
CA ARG A 563 15.31 6.19 -16.99
C ARG A 563 14.12 5.63 -17.77
N SER A 564 13.84 4.34 -17.60
CA SER A 564 12.69 3.67 -18.24
C SER A 564 11.35 4.01 -17.60
N TRP A 565 11.33 4.35 -16.30
CA TRP A 565 10.17 4.87 -15.58
C TRP A 565 10.60 5.69 -14.35
N VAL A 566 9.65 6.46 -13.81
CA VAL A 566 9.78 7.23 -12.58
C VAL A 566 8.58 6.93 -11.68
N VAL A 567 8.82 6.84 -10.37
CA VAL A 567 7.79 6.60 -9.35
C VAL A 567 7.67 7.82 -8.43
N GLU A 568 6.45 8.29 -8.25
CA GLU A 568 6.09 9.35 -7.31
C GLU A 568 5.12 8.79 -6.27
N ASP A 569 5.49 8.89 -4.98
CA ASP A 569 4.64 8.46 -3.85
C ASP A 569 4.07 9.67 -3.10
N GLY A 570 2.81 9.52 -2.69
CA GLY A 570 2.11 10.44 -1.81
C GLY A 570 1.11 11.35 -2.52
N PHE A 571 0.13 11.83 -1.75
CA PHE A 571 -0.81 12.86 -2.17
C PHE A 571 -0.97 13.93 -1.08
N LYS A 572 -0.80 15.19 -1.45
CA LYS A 572 -1.01 16.35 -0.57
C LYS A 572 -1.86 17.46 -1.22
N GLY A 573 -2.47 17.18 -2.37
CA GLY A 573 -3.00 18.21 -3.27
C GLY A 573 -4.25 18.97 -2.80
N LEU A 574 -4.83 18.60 -1.65
CA LEU A 574 -6.07 19.20 -1.13
C LEU A 574 -5.96 19.70 0.31
N ASP A 575 -4.78 19.57 0.92
CA ASP A 575 -4.53 20.13 2.25
C ASP A 575 -4.41 21.65 2.08
N LEU A 576 -5.46 22.42 2.34
CA LEU A 576 -5.46 23.89 2.18
C LEU A 576 -4.91 24.60 3.42
N ASP A 577 -4.50 23.86 4.46
CA ASP A 577 -4.13 24.44 5.75
C ASP A 577 -2.90 25.35 5.64
N HIS A 578 -2.04 25.11 4.65
CA HIS A 578 -0.86 25.93 4.35
C HIS A 578 -1.15 27.21 3.54
N LEU A 579 -2.36 27.34 2.98
CA LEU A 579 -2.81 28.52 2.23
C LEU A 579 -3.70 29.44 3.06
N LEU A 580 -4.14 28.98 4.24
CA LEU A 580 -4.82 29.82 5.22
C LEU A 580 -3.76 30.75 5.85
N PRO A 581 -3.96 32.08 5.83
CA PRO A 581 -3.12 32.99 6.60
C PRO A 581 -3.13 32.57 8.08
N ASP A 582 -1.96 32.56 8.73
CA ASP A 582 -1.80 32.20 10.15
C ASP A 582 -2.78 32.94 11.09
N ASP A 583 -3.32 34.09 10.67
CA ASP A 583 -4.23 34.95 11.44
C ASP A 583 -5.69 34.45 11.59
N LEU A 584 -6.06 33.32 10.99
CA LEU A 584 -7.38 32.68 11.22
C LEU A 584 -7.32 31.44 12.11
N GLY A 585 -6.12 31.03 12.54
CA GLY A 585 -5.91 29.91 13.45
C GLY A 585 -5.62 30.39 14.88
N LEU A 586 -6.46 29.95 15.84
CA LEU A 586 -6.28 29.99 17.30
C LEU A 586 -6.69 31.24 18.12
N ALA A 587 -7.01 32.40 17.55
CA ALA A 587 -7.50 33.55 18.36
C ALA A 587 -9.03 33.63 18.51
N ALA A 588 -9.81 32.91 17.69
CA ALA A 588 -11.28 33.06 17.64
C ALA A 588 -12.07 31.96 18.41
N LEU A 589 -11.39 31.06 19.13
CA LEU A 589 -12.01 30.00 19.93
C LEU A 589 -11.77 30.10 21.44
N GLU A 590 -11.10 31.17 21.92
CA GLU A 590 -10.88 31.40 23.37
C GLU A 590 -11.63 32.61 23.96
N LEU A 591 -12.51 33.28 23.22
CA LEU A 591 -13.37 34.34 23.78
C LEU A 591 -14.85 33.95 23.69
N GLY A 592 -15.18 32.87 24.38
CA GLY A 592 -16.54 32.36 24.60
C GLY A 592 -16.73 31.90 26.04
N GLY A 593 -16.25 32.68 27.01
CA GLY A 593 -16.45 32.38 28.43
C GLY A 593 -15.90 33.49 29.31
N LEU A 594 -16.80 34.08 30.11
CA LEU A 594 -16.58 35.11 31.16
C LEU A 594 -16.54 36.57 30.67
N THR A 595 -17.71 37.23 30.68
CA THR A 595 -18.02 38.38 31.56
C THR A 595 -19.36 39.04 31.16
N THR A 596 -20.46 38.62 31.77
CA THR A 596 -21.38 39.39 32.63
C THR A 596 -22.61 38.54 32.95
#